data_AF-A0A522FES5-F1
#
_entry.id   AF-A0A522FES5-F1
#
_cell.length_a   1.000
_cell.length_b   1.000
_cell.length_c   1.000
_cell.angle_alpha   90.00
_cell.angle_beta   90.00
_cell.angle_gamma   90.00
#
_symmetry.space_group_name_H-M   'P 1'
#
loop_
_entity.id
_entity.type
_entity.pdbx_description
1 polymer ?
#
loop_
_entity_poly.entity_id
_entity_poly.type
_entity_poly.pdbx_seq_one_letter_code
_entity_poly.pdbx_strand_id
1 'polypeptide(L)'
;MKFRKVYYFLPLVFSLFQLPILVEAKSINEPHWMKRQQLMASHLLPPMRTKLINYKNLTYTTGHEFYDTPIELIDENGNTLKYREDIKPKRHYQIKQVGHPKLVSKSIWFFRPGGSTEEVNSDNIWTSCTAEYPCQEITQSIVDNIPPYNKPQLWIAPGDYQMPFDKHQNQALLSLKNKMALIGRSTDFRFIAYDNDRPLLEGALIWNDYTGHTGSDGSIENVRVKTGDAPIQVLNDFANINLFSTRSLTLVNVDLEKKHQSNGENIQAELVSVYDSNLSVEGEMSNNISAEYLLMRGSVLNVKGEYTRNLIINNGLVSVSDSKLQTLAESCYSTAIEVSDVMAITLRDSSIVMESKSDCPQLAPPLRGLINYQIDNTPYPHSQNVDLGNLELKIKATDASVVGIETSTDSLSFNKVNFNLESLKGKVYAIDNSKPAELTFHSQASLIWIKSPIFAAMHADSAPLKINNNSTSLSQCKYNQQAAVNC
;
A
#
# COMPACT_ATOMS: atom_id res chain seq x y z
N MET A 1 12.75 30.70 -59.41
CA MET A 1 12.87 30.02 -58.10
C MET A 1 12.16 28.68 -58.18
N LYS A 2 12.94 27.58 -58.19
CA LYS A 2 12.44 26.21 -58.39
C LYS A 2 12.17 25.57 -57.02
N PHE A 3 10.90 25.33 -56.69
CA PHE A 3 10.52 24.46 -55.58
C PHE A 3 10.73 23.00 -56.00
N ARG A 4 11.65 22.31 -55.32
CA ARG A 4 11.85 20.87 -55.47
C ARG A 4 10.81 20.13 -54.65
N LYS A 5 10.01 19.31 -55.34
CA LYS A 5 9.22 18.21 -54.78
C LYS A 5 10.17 17.23 -54.09
N VAL A 6 9.91 16.91 -52.82
CA VAL A 6 10.46 15.73 -52.16
C VAL A 6 9.33 14.71 -52.09
N TYR A 7 9.48 13.65 -52.88
CA TYR A 7 8.58 12.50 -52.88
C TYR A 7 8.94 11.57 -51.72
N TYR A 8 7.91 11.16 -50.99
CA TYR A 8 7.87 9.95 -50.18
C TYR A 8 8.22 8.74 -51.02
N PHE A 9 9.16 7.88 -50.59
CA PHE A 9 9.19 6.43 -50.87
C PHE A 9 10.43 5.78 -50.21
N LEU A 10 10.21 5.01 -49.14
CA LEU A 10 10.61 3.59 -48.97
C LEU A 10 10.64 3.20 -47.46
N PRO A 11 10.45 1.91 -47.13
CA PRO A 11 9.59 1.47 -46.04
C PRO A 11 10.33 0.51 -45.08
N LEU A 12 9.60 -0.17 -44.20
CA LEU A 12 9.91 -1.55 -43.79
C LEU A 12 11.21 -1.76 -42.98
N VAL A 13 11.30 -1.18 -41.78
CA VAL A 13 12.11 -1.75 -40.67
C VAL A 13 11.37 -1.51 -39.35
N PHE A 14 10.25 -2.19 -39.10
CA PHE A 14 9.57 -2.14 -37.79
C PHE A 14 9.00 -3.49 -37.30
N SER A 15 9.39 -4.61 -37.92
CA SER A 15 8.80 -5.92 -37.61
C SER A 15 9.78 -6.98 -37.06
N LEU A 16 10.91 -6.59 -36.46
CA LEU A 16 11.90 -7.55 -35.93
C LEU A 16 12.34 -7.32 -34.48
N PHE A 17 11.67 -6.43 -33.74
CA PHE A 17 11.76 -6.37 -32.28
C PHE A 17 10.43 -6.75 -31.64
N GLN A 18 9.83 -7.87 -32.06
CA GLN A 18 9.05 -8.68 -31.13
C GLN A 18 10.07 -9.41 -30.25
N LEU A 19 10.66 -8.67 -29.30
CA LEU A 19 11.19 -9.32 -28.11
C LEU A 19 10.04 -10.14 -27.54
N PRO A 20 10.19 -11.45 -27.38
CA PRO A 20 9.27 -12.19 -26.54
C PRO A 20 9.53 -11.65 -25.14
N ILE A 21 8.75 -10.65 -24.73
CA ILE A 21 8.37 -10.52 -23.33
C ILE A 21 7.39 -11.69 -23.09
N LEU A 22 7.89 -12.92 -23.23
CA LEU A 22 7.51 -13.95 -22.30
C LEU A 22 7.99 -13.38 -20.97
N VAL A 23 7.09 -12.65 -20.30
CA VAL A 23 7.01 -12.72 -18.86
C VAL A 23 6.86 -14.21 -18.59
N GLU A 24 7.99 -14.90 -18.43
CA GLU A 24 8.05 -16.01 -17.50
C GLU A 24 7.40 -15.41 -16.26
N ALA A 25 6.14 -15.78 -16.04
CA ALA A 25 5.60 -15.99 -14.71
C ALA A 25 6.44 -17.11 -14.06
N LYS A 26 7.77 -16.93 -14.02
CA LYS A 26 8.61 -17.36 -12.92
C LYS A 26 7.80 -16.96 -11.73
N SER A 27 7.42 -17.97 -10.94
CA SER A 27 6.89 -17.79 -9.60
C SER A 27 7.41 -16.47 -9.08
N ILE A 28 6.51 -15.53 -8.78
CA ILE A 28 6.86 -14.35 -8.00
C ILE A 28 7.47 -14.98 -6.75
N ASN A 29 8.79 -15.14 -6.77
CA ASN A 29 9.53 -15.72 -5.67
C ASN A 29 9.16 -14.79 -4.55
N GLU A 30 8.45 -15.33 -3.55
CA GLU A 30 8.02 -14.59 -2.37
C GLU A 30 9.11 -13.56 -2.09
N PRO A 31 8.84 -12.25 -2.28
CA PRO A 31 9.88 -11.24 -2.26
C PRO A 31 10.74 -11.45 -1.02
N HIS A 32 12.04 -11.17 -1.08
CA HIS A 32 12.98 -11.61 -0.05
C HIS A 32 12.58 -11.23 1.40
N TRP A 33 11.69 -10.25 1.59
CA TRP A 33 11.09 -9.88 2.88
C TRP A 33 9.88 -10.73 3.33
N MET A 34 9.24 -11.52 2.44
CA MET A 34 8.30 -12.61 2.78
C MET A 34 9.02 -13.86 3.29
N LYS A 35 10.32 -14.01 3.05
CA LYS A 35 11.10 -15.06 3.74
C LYS A 35 11.05 -14.76 5.23
N ARG A 36 10.51 -15.72 5.99
CA ARG A 36 10.42 -15.65 7.45
C ARG A 36 11.73 -15.15 8.05
N GLN A 37 11.70 -13.99 8.67
CA GLN A 37 12.87 -13.36 9.26
C GLN A 37 13.20 -14.02 10.58
N GLN A 38 14.47 -14.37 10.81
CA GLN A 38 14.91 -14.86 12.11
C GLN A 38 14.51 -13.86 13.20
N LEU A 39 13.90 -14.36 14.27
CA LEU A 39 13.52 -13.52 15.39
C LEU A 39 14.75 -13.01 16.13
N MET A 40 14.82 -11.69 16.31
CA MET A 40 15.89 -11.01 17.03
C MET A 40 15.34 -10.30 18.27
N ALA A 41 16.22 -9.98 19.22
CA ALA A 41 15.87 -9.29 20.46
C ALA A 41 15.25 -7.90 20.18
N SER A 42 15.68 -7.19 19.13
CA SER A 42 15.08 -5.89 18.79
C SER A 42 13.62 -5.94 18.32
N HIS A 43 13.13 -7.12 17.91
CA HIS A 43 11.72 -7.34 17.49
C HIS A 43 10.76 -7.48 18.67
N LEU A 44 11.26 -7.49 19.91
CA LEU A 44 10.41 -7.67 21.08
C LEU A 44 9.53 -6.46 21.32
N LEU A 45 8.25 -6.74 21.59
CA LEU A 45 7.25 -5.73 21.94
C LEU A 45 7.58 -5.12 23.32
N PRO A 46 7.19 -3.86 23.59
CA PRO A 46 7.52 -3.18 24.84
C PRO A 46 7.24 -3.99 26.13
N PRO A 47 6.10 -4.69 26.28
CA PRO A 47 5.83 -5.50 27.48
C PRO A 47 6.79 -6.68 27.69
N MET A 48 7.45 -7.15 26.63
CA MET A 48 8.39 -8.27 26.68
C MET A 48 9.80 -7.82 27.04
N ARG A 49 10.14 -6.54 26.78
CA ARG A 49 11.48 -5.97 27.01
C ARG A 49 11.84 -5.88 28.49
N THR A 50 10.85 -5.68 29.36
CA THR A 50 11.08 -5.57 30.82
C THR A 50 11.65 -6.86 31.42
N LYS A 51 11.31 -8.02 30.85
CA LYS A 51 11.88 -9.32 31.24
C LYS A 51 13.33 -9.50 30.78
N LEU A 52 13.79 -8.69 29.82
CA LEU A 52 15.15 -8.70 29.30
C LEU A 52 16.13 -7.86 30.10
N ILE A 53 15.69 -7.09 31.09
CA ILE A 53 16.57 -6.22 31.89
C ILE A 53 17.73 -7.00 32.53
N ASN A 54 17.54 -8.30 32.79
CA ASN A 54 18.57 -9.18 33.33
C ASN A 54 19.66 -9.58 32.33
N TYR A 55 19.42 -9.44 31.02
CA TYR A 55 20.37 -9.74 29.96
C TYR A 55 21.01 -8.46 29.45
N LYS A 56 22.13 -8.07 30.08
CA LYS A 56 22.93 -6.93 29.60
C LYS A 56 23.44 -7.24 28.18
N ASN A 57 23.36 -6.26 27.28
CA ASN A 57 23.98 -6.25 25.95
C ASN A 57 23.41 -7.22 24.89
N LEU A 58 22.12 -7.57 24.93
CA LEU A 58 21.51 -8.32 23.82
C LEU A 58 21.44 -7.54 22.51
N THR A 59 21.33 -6.23 22.63
CA THR A 59 21.27 -5.31 21.51
C THR A 59 22.10 -4.10 21.86
N TYR A 60 22.94 -3.65 20.95
CA TYR A 60 23.69 -2.42 21.12
C TYR A 60 24.04 -1.80 19.79
N THR A 61 24.28 -0.50 19.84
CA THR A 61 24.73 0.32 18.72
C THR A 61 26.11 0.87 19.06
N THR A 62 26.93 1.08 18.04
CA THR A 62 28.18 1.83 18.18
C THR A 62 28.56 2.44 16.84
N GLY A 63 28.94 3.72 16.83
CA GLY A 63 29.16 4.46 15.60
C GLY A 63 27.95 4.38 14.67
N HIS A 64 28.13 3.79 13.50
CA HIS A 64 27.11 3.56 12.46
C HIS A 64 26.67 2.09 12.34
N GLU A 65 26.89 1.29 13.38
CA GLU A 65 26.63 -0.15 13.41
C GLU A 65 25.58 -0.55 14.45
N PHE A 66 24.86 -1.63 14.15
CA PHE A 66 23.92 -2.26 15.07
C PHE A 66 24.15 -3.76 15.20
N TYR A 67 24.23 -4.19 16.45
CA TYR A 67 24.38 -5.57 16.85
C TYR A 67 23.10 -6.04 17.54
N ASP A 68 22.59 -7.19 17.11
CA ASP A 68 21.35 -7.79 17.63
C ASP A 68 21.56 -9.27 17.94
N THR A 69 20.74 -9.81 18.82
CA THR A 69 20.83 -11.20 19.27
C THR A 69 19.64 -12.00 18.77
N PRO A 70 19.84 -13.14 18.09
CA PRO A 70 18.75 -14.04 17.76
C PRO A 70 18.17 -14.66 19.04
N ILE A 71 16.85 -14.78 19.09
CA ILE A 71 16.14 -15.34 20.24
C ILE A 71 15.13 -16.39 19.81
N GLU A 72 14.84 -17.34 20.68
CA GLU A 72 13.68 -18.22 20.57
C GLU A 72 12.70 -17.92 21.70
N LEU A 73 11.42 -17.84 21.36
CA LEU A 73 10.34 -17.64 22.33
C LEU A 73 9.52 -18.92 22.48
N ILE A 74 8.86 -19.07 23.61
CA ILE A 74 7.79 -20.04 23.85
C ILE A 74 6.49 -19.27 24.08
N ASP A 75 5.43 -19.66 23.36
CA ASP A 75 4.07 -19.14 23.59
C ASP A 75 3.38 -19.83 24.77
N GLU A 76 2.18 -19.36 25.12
CA GLU A 76 1.35 -19.93 26.18
C GLU A 76 0.95 -21.41 25.99
N ASN A 77 1.06 -21.94 24.77
CA ASN A 77 0.76 -23.32 24.43
C ASN A 77 2.02 -24.21 24.40
N GLY A 78 3.20 -23.67 24.72
CA GLY A 78 4.47 -24.39 24.65
C GLY A 78 5.11 -24.42 23.25
N ASN A 79 4.54 -23.74 22.25
CA ASN A 79 5.09 -23.71 20.90
C ASN A 79 6.33 -22.82 20.86
N THR A 80 7.39 -23.30 20.19
CA THR A 80 8.60 -22.51 19.99
C THR A 80 8.46 -21.61 18.76
N LEU A 81 8.70 -20.32 18.93
CA LEU A 81 8.68 -19.31 17.88
C LEU A 81 10.12 -18.90 17.56
N LYS A 82 10.48 -18.96 16.27
CA LYS A 82 11.83 -18.66 15.78
C LYS A 82 11.87 -17.52 14.78
N TYR A 83 10.70 -17.07 14.31
CA TYR A 83 10.57 -16.08 13.26
C TYR A 83 9.77 -14.86 13.73
N ARG A 84 10.10 -13.70 13.18
CA ARG A 84 9.45 -12.41 13.51
C ARG A 84 7.94 -12.48 13.29
N GLU A 85 7.53 -13.10 12.19
CA GLU A 85 6.14 -13.18 11.72
C GLU A 85 5.27 -14.08 12.61
N ASP A 86 5.89 -14.95 13.41
CA ASP A 86 5.17 -15.81 14.35
C ASP A 86 4.76 -15.02 15.62
N ILE A 87 5.30 -13.81 15.86
CA ILE A 87 4.90 -12.96 16.99
C ILE A 87 3.56 -12.29 16.68
N LYS A 88 2.57 -12.60 17.53
CA LYS A 88 1.29 -11.88 17.61
C LYS A 88 1.34 -10.78 18.69
N PRO A 89 0.84 -9.57 18.41
CA PRO A 89 0.63 -8.53 19.42
C PRO A 89 -0.22 -9.04 20.59
N LYS A 90 -0.02 -8.47 21.78
CA LYS A 90 -0.81 -8.72 23.01
C LYS A 90 -0.78 -10.14 23.58
N ARG A 91 -0.03 -11.07 22.98
CA ARG A 91 0.23 -12.39 23.57
C ARG A 91 1.41 -12.35 24.53
N HIS A 92 1.40 -13.27 25.48
CA HIS A 92 2.50 -13.48 26.39
C HIS A 92 3.46 -14.53 25.86
N TYR A 93 4.74 -14.23 25.93
CA TYR A 93 5.80 -15.13 25.54
C TYR A 93 6.85 -15.22 26.65
N GLN A 94 7.53 -16.36 26.69
CA GLN A 94 8.69 -16.60 27.54
C GLN A 94 9.93 -16.77 26.66
N ILE A 95 11.06 -16.27 27.12
CA ILE A 95 12.32 -16.47 26.40
C ILE A 95 12.78 -17.90 26.68
N LYS A 96 12.95 -18.67 25.60
CA LYS A 96 13.46 -20.04 25.66
C LYS A 96 14.98 -20.06 25.54
N GLN A 97 15.48 -19.33 24.55
CA GLN A 97 16.89 -19.32 24.22
C GLN A 97 17.30 -17.93 23.74
N VAL A 98 18.52 -17.56 24.10
CA VAL A 98 19.19 -16.34 23.68
C VAL A 98 20.50 -16.76 23.02
N GLY A 99 20.72 -16.31 21.78
CA GLY A 99 21.97 -16.54 21.06
C GLY A 99 23.06 -15.56 21.47
N HIS A 100 23.99 -15.30 20.55
CA HIS A 100 25.01 -14.26 20.70
C HIS A 100 24.71 -13.05 19.81
N PRO A 101 25.03 -11.82 20.26
CA PRO A 101 24.94 -10.64 19.42
C PRO A 101 25.76 -10.81 18.14
N LYS A 102 25.20 -10.40 17.01
CA LYS A 102 25.85 -10.37 15.71
C LYS A 102 25.59 -9.03 15.04
N LEU A 103 26.50 -8.58 14.18
CA LEU A 103 26.28 -7.40 13.35
C LEU A 103 25.10 -7.67 12.40
N VAL A 104 24.04 -6.88 12.52
CA VAL A 104 22.82 -7.00 11.70
C VAL A 104 22.75 -5.90 10.66
N SER A 105 23.22 -4.70 11.00
CA SER A 105 23.18 -3.56 10.09
C SER A 105 24.41 -2.68 10.29
N LYS A 106 24.85 -2.09 9.19
CA LYS A 106 25.93 -1.09 9.09
C LYS A 106 25.40 0.07 8.23
N SER A 107 26.06 1.22 8.29
CA SER A 107 25.65 2.41 7.54
C SER A 107 24.31 2.96 8.05
N ILE A 108 24.24 3.18 9.37
CA ILE A 108 23.08 3.75 10.06
C ILE A 108 23.42 5.17 10.51
N TRP A 109 22.58 6.15 10.17
CA TRP A 109 22.65 7.51 10.72
C TRP A 109 21.53 7.71 11.72
N PHE A 110 21.87 8.21 12.90
CA PHE A 110 21.00 8.25 14.07
C PHE A 110 20.47 9.66 14.31
N PHE A 111 19.16 9.76 14.54
CA PHE A 111 18.46 11.01 14.78
C PHE A 111 17.60 10.93 16.04
N ARG A 112 17.67 11.96 16.89
CA ARG A 112 16.95 12.02 18.17
C ARG A 112 16.64 13.47 18.56
N PRO A 113 15.44 13.78 19.09
CA PRO A 113 15.17 15.12 19.62
C PRO A 113 16.10 15.43 20.79
N GLY A 114 16.71 16.62 20.76
CA GLY A 114 17.76 17.01 21.71
C GLY A 114 19.12 16.34 21.47
N GLY A 115 19.34 15.79 20.28
CA GLY A 115 20.64 15.33 19.80
C GLY A 115 21.62 16.48 19.53
N SER A 116 22.72 16.16 18.85
CA SER A 116 23.73 17.13 18.43
C SER A 116 23.16 18.11 17.40
N THR A 117 23.47 19.39 17.58
CA THR A 117 23.22 20.47 16.61
C THR A 117 24.46 20.76 15.76
N GLU A 118 25.47 19.89 15.80
CA GLU A 118 26.68 20.03 14.98
C GLU A 118 26.32 20.04 13.50
N GLU A 119 26.95 20.95 12.75
CA GLU A 119 26.81 20.99 11.30
C GLU A 119 27.48 19.77 10.68
N VAL A 120 26.75 19.07 9.81
CA VAL A 120 27.21 17.86 9.16
C VAL A 120 27.52 18.15 7.69
N ASN A 121 28.72 17.76 7.27
CA ASN A 121 29.23 17.91 5.92
C ASN A 121 29.98 16.65 5.48
N SER A 122 30.53 16.65 4.25
CA SER A 122 31.26 15.50 3.69
C SER A 122 32.47 15.05 4.52
N ASP A 123 33.09 15.96 5.28
CA ASP A 123 34.34 15.70 5.98
C ASP A 123 34.11 15.05 7.36
N ASN A 124 32.95 15.31 7.98
CA ASN A 124 32.60 14.77 9.31
C ASN A 124 31.41 13.77 9.31
N ILE A 125 30.77 13.49 8.18
CA ILE A 125 29.57 12.61 8.09
C ILE A 125 29.74 11.21 8.71
N TRP A 126 30.97 10.70 8.79
CA TRP A 126 31.28 9.38 9.38
C TRP A 126 31.54 9.40 10.89
N THR A 127 31.68 10.58 11.47
CA THR A 127 31.82 10.79 12.91
C THR A 127 30.59 11.47 13.52
N SER A 128 29.76 12.09 12.67
CA SER A 128 28.52 12.78 13.03
C SER A 128 27.29 11.88 12.87
N CYS A 129 26.21 12.19 13.58
CA CYS A 129 24.97 11.39 13.63
C CYS A 129 25.22 9.91 13.96
N THR A 130 26.17 9.64 14.85
CA THR A 130 26.46 8.30 15.38
C THR A 130 25.49 7.94 16.50
N ALA A 131 25.46 6.68 16.92
CA ALA A 131 24.62 6.27 18.04
C ALA A 131 24.95 7.00 19.36
N GLU A 132 26.23 7.30 19.57
CA GLU A 132 26.76 8.02 20.72
C GLU A 132 26.45 9.52 20.66
N TYR A 133 26.41 10.09 19.45
CA TYR A 133 26.16 11.50 19.18
C TYR A 133 25.10 11.65 18.05
N PRO A 134 23.83 11.28 18.32
CA PRO A 134 22.78 11.32 17.30
C PRO A 134 22.48 12.76 16.92
N CYS A 135 22.13 13.00 15.66
CA CYS A 135 21.77 14.33 15.17
C CYS A 135 20.38 14.74 15.66
N GLN A 136 20.18 16.03 15.91
CA GLN A 136 18.87 16.54 16.32
C GLN A 136 17.87 16.52 15.16
N GLU A 137 18.29 16.96 13.98
CA GLU A 137 17.43 17.21 12.82
C GLU A 137 17.86 16.38 11.61
N ILE A 138 16.90 16.11 10.72
CA ILE A 138 17.13 15.46 9.43
C ILE A 138 17.06 16.55 8.37
N THR A 139 18.18 16.92 7.79
CA THR A 139 18.26 17.99 6.78
C THR A 139 18.65 17.42 5.42
N GLN A 140 18.33 18.15 4.35
CA GLN A 140 18.75 17.76 3.00
C GLN A 140 20.29 17.69 2.89
N SER A 141 21.02 18.63 3.52
CA SER A 141 22.49 18.60 3.56
C SER A 141 23.05 17.31 4.16
N ILE A 142 22.46 16.82 5.26
CA ILE A 142 22.87 15.55 5.86
C ILE A 142 22.66 14.41 4.87
N VAL A 143 21.45 14.32 4.30
CA VAL A 143 21.10 13.25 3.35
C VAL A 143 21.99 13.27 2.10
N ASP A 144 22.29 14.45 1.57
CA ASP A 144 23.15 14.64 0.40
C ASP A 144 24.60 14.23 0.67
N ASN A 145 25.08 14.35 1.90
CA ASN A 145 26.42 13.92 2.28
C ASN A 145 26.51 12.42 2.63
N ILE A 146 25.38 11.74 2.88
CA ILE A 146 25.39 10.30 3.15
C ILE A 146 25.85 9.53 1.89
N PRO A 147 26.89 8.70 1.99
CA PRO A 147 27.38 7.94 0.85
C PRO A 147 26.33 6.94 0.34
N PRO A 148 26.10 6.84 -0.98
CA PRO A 148 25.02 6.04 -1.54
C PRO A 148 25.27 4.52 -1.48
N TYR A 149 26.47 4.10 -1.04
CA TYR A 149 26.85 2.69 -0.97
C TYR A 149 26.19 2.00 0.24
N ASN A 150 25.80 0.73 0.08
CA ASN A 150 25.31 -0.14 1.16
C ASN A 150 23.92 0.15 1.78
N LYS A 151 22.91 0.57 1.00
CA LYS A 151 21.51 0.72 1.48
C LYS A 151 21.41 1.52 2.80
N PRO A 152 21.85 2.79 2.80
CA PRO A 152 21.96 3.59 4.02
C PRO A 152 20.62 3.68 4.77
N GLN A 153 20.69 3.63 6.10
CA GLN A 153 19.51 3.63 6.96
C GLN A 153 19.51 4.88 7.85
N LEU A 154 18.38 5.57 7.91
CA LEU A 154 18.13 6.67 8.83
C LEU A 154 17.31 6.12 9.99
N TRP A 155 17.92 6.02 11.17
CA TRP A 155 17.27 5.52 12.38
C TRP A 155 16.81 6.69 13.23
N ILE A 156 15.51 6.72 13.50
CA ILE A 156 14.86 7.87 14.10
C ILE A 156 14.24 7.44 15.43
N ALA A 157 14.68 8.07 16.51
CA ALA A 157 14.14 7.88 17.84
C ALA A 157 12.74 8.52 17.96
N PRO A 158 11.96 8.19 19.02
CA PRO A 158 10.66 8.81 19.23
C PRO A 158 10.76 10.33 19.36
N GLY A 159 9.86 11.04 18.69
CA GLY A 159 9.86 12.49 18.63
C GLY A 159 9.06 13.03 17.46
N ASP A 160 8.85 14.35 17.45
CA ASP A 160 8.24 15.08 16.35
C ASP A 160 9.36 15.74 15.54
N TYR A 161 9.38 15.48 14.23
CA TYR A 161 10.41 15.96 13.31
C TYR A 161 9.75 16.74 12.19
N GLN A 162 10.16 18.00 12.04
CA GLN A 162 9.78 18.80 10.89
C GLN A 162 10.72 18.47 9.72
N MET A 163 10.16 18.17 8.55
CA MET A 163 10.96 18.04 7.34
C MET A 163 11.53 19.41 6.93
N PRO A 164 12.74 19.45 6.35
CA PRO A 164 13.38 20.72 5.99
C PRO A 164 12.54 21.43 4.93
N PHE A 165 12.53 22.77 4.99
CA PHE A 165 11.84 23.57 3.99
C PHE A 165 12.66 23.66 2.70
N ASP A 166 12.13 23.09 1.62
CA ASP A 166 12.67 23.23 0.28
C ASP A 166 12.16 24.54 -0.35
N LYS A 167 13.09 25.44 -0.69
CA LYS A 167 12.76 26.75 -1.27
C LYS A 167 12.29 26.68 -2.72
N HIS A 168 12.71 25.67 -3.48
CA HIS A 168 12.32 25.50 -4.87
C HIS A 168 10.89 24.97 -4.97
N GLN A 169 10.51 24.11 -4.03
CA GLN A 169 9.17 23.53 -3.92
C GLN A 169 8.23 24.34 -3.01
N ASN A 170 8.77 25.29 -2.24
CA ASN A 170 8.05 26.14 -1.28
C ASN A 170 7.27 25.33 -0.21
N GLN A 171 7.91 24.31 0.37
CA GLN A 171 7.25 23.38 1.30
C GLN A 171 8.24 22.55 2.14
N ALA A 172 7.73 21.90 3.19
CA ALA A 172 8.49 20.94 3.99
C ALA A 172 8.61 19.58 3.27
N LEU A 173 9.81 19.26 2.82
CA LEU A 173 10.11 18.09 1.99
C LEU A 173 11.52 17.57 2.27
N LEU A 174 11.67 16.25 2.36
CA LEU A 174 12.99 15.60 2.38
C LEU A 174 13.15 14.69 1.15
N SER A 175 14.22 14.92 0.39
CA SER A 175 14.59 14.07 -0.75
C SER A 175 15.63 13.03 -0.34
N LEU A 176 15.23 11.77 -0.42
CA LEU A 176 16.02 10.59 -0.07
C LEU A 176 16.61 9.96 -1.33
N LYS A 177 17.83 9.43 -1.18
CA LYS A 177 18.55 8.75 -2.27
C LYS A 177 18.02 7.33 -2.48
N ASN A 178 18.35 6.76 -3.64
CA ASN A 178 17.99 5.39 -3.99
C ASN A 178 18.43 4.39 -2.89
N LYS A 179 17.52 3.47 -2.54
CA LYS A 179 17.67 2.41 -1.52
C LYS A 179 17.88 2.90 -0.09
N MET A 180 17.67 4.19 0.19
CA MET A 180 17.62 4.67 1.58
C MET A 180 16.41 4.09 2.30
N ALA A 181 16.63 3.71 3.55
CA ALA A 181 15.57 3.26 4.45
C ALA A 181 15.39 4.24 5.61
N LEU A 182 14.15 4.50 5.99
CA LEU A 182 13.82 5.29 7.17
C LEU A 182 13.15 4.39 8.20
N ILE A 183 13.73 4.27 9.40
CA ILE A 183 13.34 3.27 10.39
C ILE A 183 13.14 3.91 11.75
N GLY A 184 11.92 3.83 12.28
CA GLY A 184 11.59 4.22 13.64
C GLY A 184 12.11 3.23 14.68
N ARG A 185 12.82 3.73 15.69
CA ARG A 185 13.43 2.94 16.76
C ARG A 185 13.09 3.54 18.12
N SER A 186 13.33 2.78 19.19
CA SER A 186 13.26 3.29 20.56
C SER A 186 14.28 4.42 20.79
N THR A 187 14.13 5.16 21.90
CA THR A 187 15.00 6.31 22.22
C THR A 187 16.49 5.95 22.34
N ASP A 188 16.79 4.69 22.67
CA ASP A 188 18.14 4.13 22.73
C ASP A 188 18.54 3.37 21.43
N PHE A 189 17.69 3.42 20.40
CA PHE A 189 17.83 2.79 19.09
C PHE A 189 17.90 1.25 19.07
N ARG A 190 17.76 0.61 20.22
CA ARG A 190 17.96 -0.84 20.39
C ARG A 190 16.79 -1.67 19.90
N PHE A 191 15.58 -1.12 19.97
CA PHE A 191 14.36 -1.82 19.63
C PHE A 191 13.60 -1.09 18.54
N ILE A 192 12.72 -1.82 17.86
CA ILE A 192 11.72 -1.22 16.97
C ILE A 192 10.75 -0.33 17.78
N ALA A 193 10.40 0.84 17.25
CA ALA A 193 9.33 1.66 17.80
C ALA A 193 7.95 1.09 17.47
N TYR A 194 7.02 1.11 18.41
CA TYR A 194 5.63 0.66 18.21
C TYR A 194 4.66 1.73 18.72
N ASP A 195 3.42 1.70 18.24
CA ASP A 195 2.34 2.55 18.71
C ASP A 195 2.74 4.04 18.70
N ASN A 196 2.59 4.72 19.84
CA ASN A 196 2.90 6.14 20.03
C ASN A 196 4.40 6.44 20.15
N ASP A 197 5.25 5.42 20.36
CA ASP A 197 6.71 5.60 20.38
C ASP A 197 7.27 5.76 18.96
N ARG A 198 6.46 5.54 17.91
CA ARG A 198 6.90 5.78 16.53
C ARG A 198 7.14 7.28 16.30
N PRO A 199 8.28 7.67 15.70
CA PRO A 199 8.54 9.07 15.36
C PRO A 199 7.45 9.61 14.43
N LEU A 200 7.10 10.89 14.61
CA LEU A 200 6.22 11.63 13.73
C LEU A 200 7.06 12.51 12.81
N LEU A 201 6.91 12.34 11.51
CA LEU A 201 7.50 13.18 10.49
C LEU A 201 6.42 14.09 9.90
N GLU A 202 6.62 15.40 10.00
CA GLU A 202 5.71 16.40 9.44
C GLU A 202 6.30 16.97 8.15
N GLY A 203 5.66 16.66 7.03
CA GLY A 203 6.13 17.01 5.68
C GLY A 203 6.23 15.80 4.75
N ALA A 204 6.52 16.07 3.47
CA ALA A 204 6.57 15.04 2.44
C ALA A 204 7.94 14.34 2.40
N LEU A 205 7.95 13.09 1.95
CA LEU A 205 9.16 12.32 1.67
C LEU A 205 9.17 11.89 0.21
N ILE A 206 10.24 12.21 -0.51
CA ILE A 206 10.45 11.71 -1.88
C ILE A 206 11.69 10.84 -1.94
N TRP A 207 11.58 9.71 -2.59
CA TRP A 207 12.73 8.98 -3.10
C TRP A 207 12.87 9.35 -4.56
N ASN A 208 13.83 10.21 -4.88
CA ASN A 208 14.01 10.70 -6.23
C ASN A 208 15.49 10.96 -6.52
N ASP A 209 16.11 10.10 -7.33
CA ASP A 209 17.49 10.30 -7.77
C ASP A 209 17.47 11.00 -9.12
N TYR A 210 17.51 12.34 -9.11
CA TYR A 210 17.47 13.16 -10.32
C TYR A 210 18.73 13.05 -11.20
N THR A 211 19.75 12.28 -10.77
CA THR A 211 21.01 12.13 -11.51
C THR A 211 21.02 10.91 -12.43
N GLY A 212 20.16 10.92 -13.46
CA GLY A 212 20.34 10.11 -14.66
C GLY A 212 20.27 8.59 -14.48
N HIS A 213 19.03 8.08 -14.42
CA HIS A 213 18.66 6.70 -14.78
C HIS A 213 19.14 5.57 -13.86
N THR A 214 18.61 5.49 -12.64
CA THR A 214 18.10 4.22 -12.11
C THR A 214 16.98 4.54 -11.12
N GLY A 215 15.81 3.90 -11.24
CA GLY A 215 14.65 4.20 -10.41
C GLY A 215 14.98 4.17 -8.90
N SER A 216 14.26 4.99 -8.15
CA SER A 216 14.53 5.27 -6.73
C SER A 216 13.72 4.36 -5.81
N ASP A 217 14.28 3.19 -5.51
CA ASP A 217 13.70 2.26 -4.54
C ASP A 217 13.78 2.86 -3.12
N GLY A 218 12.70 2.74 -2.33
CA GLY A 218 12.64 3.29 -0.97
C GLY A 218 11.99 2.34 0.02
N SER A 219 12.31 2.52 1.29
CA SER A 219 11.61 1.80 2.37
C SER A 219 11.42 2.66 3.61
N ILE A 220 10.29 2.48 4.27
CA ILE A 220 9.95 3.15 5.52
C ILE A 220 9.31 2.15 6.49
N GLU A 221 9.79 2.14 7.73
CA GLU A 221 9.38 1.18 8.75
C GLU A 221 9.13 1.85 10.10
N ASN A 222 8.01 1.53 10.76
CA ASN A 222 7.72 1.93 12.15
C ASN A 222 7.70 3.45 12.38
N VAL A 223 7.15 4.21 11.43
CA VAL A 223 7.11 5.69 11.47
C VAL A 223 5.69 6.17 11.26
N ARG A 224 5.37 7.35 11.78
CA ARG A 224 4.14 8.10 11.48
C ARG A 224 4.52 9.26 10.59
N VAL A 225 3.80 9.47 9.49
CA VAL A 225 4.01 10.60 8.57
C VAL A 225 2.70 11.36 8.46
N LYS A 226 2.79 12.68 8.60
CA LYS A 226 1.64 13.57 8.48
C LYS A 226 1.96 14.70 7.53
N THR A 227 1.08 14.93 6.56
CA THR A 227 1.16 16.12 5.70
C THR A 227 -0.18 16.84 5.60
N GLY A 228 -0.10 18.15 5.39
CA GLY A 228 -1.25 18.99 5.04
C GLY A 228 -1.35 19.25 3.54
N ASP A 229 -1.92 20.41 3.20
CA ASP A 229 -1.93 20.94 1.84
C ASP A 229 -0.57 21.50 1.44
N ALA A 230 0.22 20.69 0.74
CA ALA A 230 1.52 21.08 0.21
C ALA A 230 1.80 20.32 -1.10
N PRO A 231 1.34 20.84 -2.26
CA PRO A 231 1.61 20.21 -3.55
C PRO A 231 3.10 20.29 -3.90
N ILE A 232 3.68 19.12 -4.17
CA ILE A 232 5.09 18.95 -4.51
C ILE A 232 5.24 18.77 -6.01
N GLN A 233 6.25 19.36 -6.64
CA GLN A 233 6.58 19.04 -8.02
C GLN A 233 7.29 17.68 -8.08
N VAL A 234 6.68 16.73 -8.78
CA VAL A 234 7.24 15.40 -9.06
C VAL A 234 7.26 15.20 -10.57
N LEU A 235 8.46 14.93 -11.10
CA LEU A 235 8.70 14.80 -12.53
C LEU A 235 8.30 16.09 -13.28
N ASN A 236 7.12 16.10 -13.91
CA ASN A 236 6.58 17.22 -14.69
C ASN A 236 5.20 17.69 -14.21
N ASP A 237 4.72 17.19 -13.06
CA ASP A 237 3.41 17.53 -12.51
C ASP A 237 3.51 17.94 -11.03
N PHE A 238 2.50 18.62 -10.52
CA PHE A 238 2.36 18.92 -9.10
C PHE A 238 1.43 17.91 -8.46
N ALA A 239 1.96 17.12 -7.52
CA ALA A 239 1.19 16.16 -6.76
C ALA A 239 1.19 16.55 -5.27
N ASN A 240 0.03 16.57 -4.64
CA ASN A 240 -0.06 16.74 -3.19
C ASN A 240 0.07 15.35 -2.56
N ILE A 241 1.24 15.01 -2.01
CA ILE A 241 1.54 13.63 -1.65
C ILE A 241 2.33 13.47 -0.34
N ASN A 242 2.06 12.40 0.43
CA ASN A 242 2.91 12.05 1.59
C ASN A 242 4.23 11.45 1.14
N LEU A 243 4.16 10.32 0.43
CA LEU A 243 5.30 9.53 0.01
C LEU A 243 5.32 9.35 -1.51
N PHE A 244 6.43 9.70 -2.13
CA PHE A 244 6.64 9.51 -3.55
C PHE A 244 7.90 8.69 -3.83
N SER A 245 7.83 7.81 -4.83
CA SER A 245 8.99 7.13 -5.41
C SER A 245 8.79 7.00 -6.92
N THR A 246 9.88 7.12 -7.69
CA THR A 246 9.82 6.86 -9.14
C THR A 246 9.74 5.38 -9.49
N ARG A 247 9.92 4.49 -8.51
CA ARG A 247 9.97 3.04 -8.71
C ARG A 247 9.26 2.30 -7.58
N SER A 248 10.00 1.69 -6.65
CA SER A 248 9.41 0.85 -5.61
C SER A 248 9.42 1.52 -4.24
N LEU A 249 8.32 1.35 -3.50
CA LEU A 249 8.20 1.79 -2.11
C LEU A 249 7.68 0.66 -1.23
N THR A 250 8.42 0.35 -0.17
CA THR A 250 8.02 -0.65 0.84
C THR A 250 7.69 0.02 2.16
N LEU A 251 6.50 -0.24 2.69
CA LEU A 251 6.01 0.27 3.96
C LEU A 251 5.70 -0.87 4.90
N VAL A 252 6.18 -0.78 6.14
CA VAL A 252 5.94 -1.79 7.18
C VAL A 252 5.62 -1.08 8.50
N ASN A 253 4.43 -1.30 9.05
CA ASN A 253 3.98 -0.70 10.31
C ASN A 253 4.05 0.85 10.31
N VAL A 254 3.59 1.46 9.22
CA VAL A 254 3.59 2.92 9.03
C VAL A 254 2.19 3.48 9.22
N ASP A 255 2.08 4.64 9.86
CA ASP A 255 0.84 5.42 9.80
C ASP A 255 1.02 6.62 8.87
N LEU A 256 0.18 6.73 7.86
CA LEU A 256 0.12 7.89 6.98
C LEU A 256 -1.18 8.64 7.23
N GLU A 257 -1.07 9.92 7.59
CA GLU A 257 -2.21 10.83 7.67
C GLU A 257 -2.01 11.95 6.66
N LYS A 258 -3.01 12.16 5.81
CA LYS A 258 -3.04 13.29 4.90
C LYS A 258 -4.39 13.99 4.94
N LYS A 259 -4.35 15.31 5.06
CA LYS A 259 -5.53 16.17 4.93
C LYS A 259 -5.26 17.25 3.92
N HIS A 260 -6.17 17.42 2.97
CA HIS A 260 -5.98 18.36 1.89
C HIS A 260 -7.31 18.92 1.35
N GLN A 261 -7.23 20.04 0.65
CA GLN A 261 -8.38 20.72 0.05
C GLN A 261 -8.59 20.37 -1.43
N SER A 262 -7.51 20.12 -2.17
CA SER A 262 -7.53 19.85 -3.62
C SER A 262 -7.29 18.36 -3.91
N ASN A 263 -6.69 17.96 -5.03
CA ASN A 263 -6.30 16.56 -5.28
C ASN A 263 -5.16 16.15 -4.35
N GLY A 264 -5.17 14.92 -3.83
CA GLY A 264 -4.08 14.46 -2.97
C GLY A 264 -4.01 12.97 -2.73
N GLU A 265 -2.79 12.48 -2.52
CA GLU A 265 -2.50 11.06 -2.40
C GLU A 265 -1.63 10.75 -1.17
N ASN A 266 -1.79 9.59 -0.55
CA ASN A 266 -0.82 9.15 0.45
C ASN A 266 0.45 8.61 -0.23
N ILE A 267 0.31 7.75 -1.24
CA ILE A 267 1.43 7.07 -1.88
C ILE A 267 1.30 7.08 -3.40
N GLN A 268 2.41 7.36 -4.07
CA GLN A 268 2.56 7.22 -5.52
C GLN A 268 3.92 6.60 -5.83
N ALA A 269 3.91 5.42 -6.46
CA ALA A 269 5.09 4.73 -6.94
C ALA A 269 4.73 3.69 -7.99
N GLU A 270 5.66 3.24 -8.83
CA GLU A 270 5.44 2.14 -9.77
C GLU A 270 5.04 0.84 -9.04
N LEU A 271 5.80 0.46 -8.00
CA LEU A 271 5.53 -0.73 -7.18
C LEU A 271 5.37 -0.35 -5.72
N VAL A 272 4.21 -0.64 -5.15
CA VAL A 272 3.92 -0.39 -3.74
C VAL A 272 3.74 -1.70 -2.99
N SER A 273 4.44 -1.82 -1.87
CA SER A 273 4.38 -2.97 -0.97
C SER A 273 4.04 -2.48 0.44
N VAL A 274 2.85 -2.80 0.96
CA VAL A 274 2.34 -2.27 2.24
C VAL A 274 2.00 -3.40 3.22
N TYR A 275 2.58 -3.35 4.42
CA TYR A 275 2.38 -4.36 5.47
C TYR A 275 2.01 -3.71 6.78
N ASP A 276 0.95 -4.22 7.40
CA ASP A 276 0.56 -3.90 8.78
C ASP A 276 0.48 -2.38 9.03
N SER A 277 0.05 -1.60 8.03
CA SER A 277 0.11 -0.13 8.03
C SER A 277 -1.29 0.49 8.03
N ASN A 278 -1.40 1.71 8.57
CA ASN A 278 -2.63 2.49 8.59
C ASN A 278 -2.49 3.72 7.70
N LEU A 279 -3.31 3.82 6.66
CA LEU A 279 -3.27 4.94 5.73
C LEU A 279 -4.62 5.67 5.82
N SER A 280 -4.59 6.98 6.00
CA SER A 280 -5.77 7.83 6.07
C SER A 280 -5.58 9.05 5.20
N VAL A 281 -6.52 9.31 4.30
CA VAL A 281 -6.55 10.52 3.48
C VAL A 281 -7.93 11.15 3.49
N GLU A 282 -7.97 12.48 3.67
CA GLU A 282 -9.20 13.28 3.70
C GLU A 282 -9.07 14.47 2.74
N GLY A 283 -10.00 14.62 1.79
CA GLY A 283 -10.02 15.69 0.79
C GLY A 283 -10.86 15.39 -0.46
N GLU A 284 -10.83 16.31 -1.42
CA GLU A 284 -11.44 16.13 -2.75
C GLU A 284 -10.49 15.33 -3.66
N MET A 285 -11.01 14.42 -4.48
CA MET A 285 -10.20 13.59 -5.39
C MET A 285 -9.02 12.90 -4.68
N SER A 286 -9.27 12.39 -3.47
CA SER A 286 -8.25 11.75 -2.64
C SER A 286 -8.03 10.28 -2.97
N ASN A 287 -6.76 9.86 -2.99
CA ASN A 287 -6.38 8.45 -3.14
C ASN A 287 -5.43 8.00 -2.01
N ASN A 288 -5.60 6.79 -1.45
CA ASN A 288 -4.58 6.28 -0.53
C ASN A 288 -3.32 5.83 -1.30
N ILE A 289 -3.50 5.04 -2.36
CA ILE A 289 -2.38 4.50 -3.13
C ILE A 289 -2.66 4.63 -4.62
N SER A 290 -1.71 5.21 -5.34
CA SER A 290 -1.61 5.23 -6.80
C SER A 290 -0.37 4.43 -7.21
N ALA A 291 -0.54 3.33 -7.96
CA ALA A 291 0.60 2.50 -8.34
C ALA A 291 0.39 1.72 -9.64
N GLU A 292 1.44 1.06 -10.14
CA GLU A 292 1.29 0.07 -11.21
C GLU A 292 1.14 -1.36 -10.68
N TYR A 293 1.87 -1.67 -9.61
CA TYR A 293 1.86 -2.95 -8.94
C TYR A 293 1.62 -2.77 -7.45
N LEU A 294 0.74 -3.59 -6.87
CA LEU A 294 0.41 -3.53 -5.44
C LEU A 294 0.47 -4.89 -4.78
N LEU A 295 1.25 -4.96 -3.69
CA LEU A 295 1.22 -6.04 -2.71
C LEU A 295 0.84 -5.47 -1.34
N MET A 296 -0.33 -5.82 -0.82
CA MET A 296 -0.83 -5.32 0.47
C MET A 296 -1.25 -6.46 1.39
N ARG A 297 -0.80 -6.42 2.65
CA ARG A 297 -1.25 -7.34 3.70
C ARG A 297 -1.46 -6.64 5.04
N GLY A 298 -2.47 -7.06 5.80
CA GLY A 298 -2.62 -6.67 7.20
C GLY A 298 -2.90 -5.18 7.41
N SER A 299 -3.27 -4.45 6.36
CA SER A 299 -3.27 -2.98 6.36
C SER A 299 -4.69 -2.41 6.39
N VAL A 300 -4.82 -1.20 6.95
CA VAL A 300 -6.09 -0.48 7.02
C VAL A 300 -5.99 0.82 6.24
N LEU A 301 -6.83 0.97 5.23
CA LEU A 301 -6.91 2.17 4.40
C LEU A 301 -8.25 2.85 4.68
N ASN A 302 -8.21 4.14 4.98
CA ASN A 302 -9.37 4.97 5.19
C ASN A 302 -9.30 6.15 4.23
N VAL A 303 -10.37 6.38 3.47
CA VAL A 303 -10.51 7.59 2.66
C VAL A 303 -11.83 8.27 2.93
N LYS A 304 -11.81 9.60 2.99
CA LYS A 304 -12.99 10.43 3.21
C LYS A 304 -12.98 11.66 2.29
N GLY A 305 -14.12 11.95 1.68
CA GLY A 305 -14.32 13.17 0.88
C GLY A 305 -15.03 12.91 -0.45
N GLU A 306 -14.88 13.82 -1.41
CA GLU A 306 -15.51 13.73 -2.73
C GLU A 306 -14.60 13.04 -3.75
N TYR A 307 -15.14 12.26 -4.68
CA TYR A 307 -14.37 11.62 -5.76
C TYR A 307 -13.22 10.72 -5.26
N THR A 308 -13.45 10.05 -4.14
CA THR A 308 -12.39 9.36 -3.41
C THR A 308 -12.14 7.93 -3.87
N ARG A 309 -10.88 7.49 -3.70
CA ARG A 309 -10.47 6.11 -3.91
C ARG A 309 -9.52 5.62 -2.84
N ASN A 310 -9.57 4.33 -2.50
CA ASN A 310 -8.49 3.77 -1.68
C ASN A 310 -7.31 3.40 -2.58
N LEU A 311 -7.58 2.69 -3.68
CA LEU A 311 -6.55 2.20 -4.58
C LEU A 311 -6.84 2.66 -6.02
N ILE A 312 -5.82 3.18 -6.70
CA ILE A 312 -5.77 3.35 -8.16
C ILE A 312 -4.58 2.56 -8.66
N ILE A 313 -4.82 1.50 -9.43
CA ILE A 313 -3.76 0.64 -9.95
C ILE A 313 -3.82 0.55 -11.47
N ASN A 314 -2.71 0.83 -12.16
CA ASN A 314 -2.64 0.84 -13.62
C ASN A 314 -1.56 -0.12 -14.13
N ASN A 315 -1.83 -0.96 -15.13
CA ASN A 315 -0.79 -1.75 -15.82
C ASN A 315 0.02 -2.74 -14.93
N GLY A 316 -0.65 -3.63 -14.17
CA GLY A 316 0.12 -4.60 -13.37
C GLY A 316 -0.65 -5.66 -12.61
N LEU A 317 -0.19 -5.94 -11.39
CA LEU A 317 -0.70 -6.98 -10.50
C LEU A 317 -1.21 -6.35 -9.21
N VAL A 318 -2.41 -6.77 -8.78
CA VAL A 318 -2.98 -6.39 -7.49
C VAL A 318 -3.11 -7.62 -6.61
N SER A 319 -2.48 -7.61 -5.43
CA SER A 319 -2.68 -8.62 -4.40
C SER A 319 -2.95 -7.94 -3.06
N VAL A 320 -4.16 -8.08 -2.54
CA VAL A 320 -4.58 -7.58 -1.23
C VAL A 320 -5.01 -8.75 -0.35
N SER A 321 -4.46 -8.82 0.85
CA SER A 321 -4.75 -9.89 1.82
C SER A 321 -4.92 -9.35 3.23
N ASP A 322 -5.75 -9.97 4.06
CA ASP A 322 -5.90 -9.62 5.50
C ASP A 322 -6.10 -8.11 5.76
N SER A 323 -6.74 -7.38 4.85
CA SER A 323 -6.74 -5.91 4.85
C SER A 323 -8.14 -5.34 4.90
N LYS A 324 -8.26 -4.10 5.39
CA LYS A 324 -9.52 -3.37 5.49
C LYS A 324 -9.45 -2.06 4.72
N LEU A 325 -10.37 -1.87 3.78
CA LEU A 325 -10.51 -0.64 3.02
C LEU A 325 -11.84 0.02 3.40
N GLN A 326 -11.79 1.27 3.83
CA GLN A 326 -12.97 2.04 4.22
C GLN A 326 -13.04 3.32 3.38
N THR A 327 -14.20 3.57 2.80
CA THR A 327 -14.49 4.77 2.02
C THR A 327 -15.71 5.46 2.60
N LEU A 328 -15.54 6.69 3.07
CA LEU A 328 -16.63 7.58 3.44
C LEU A 328 -16.80 8.64 2.36
N ALA A 329 -17.67 8.35 1.40
CA ALA A 329 -17.93 9.21 0.27
C ALA A 329 -18.83 10.39 0.67
N GLU A 330 -18.32 11.60 0.51
CA GLU A 330 -19.08 12.86 0.63
C GLU A 330 -19.72 13.27 -0.69
N SER A 331 -19.37 12.58 -1.79
CA SER A 331 -20.10 12.67 -3.05
C SER A 331 -20.74 11.33 -3.43
N CYS A 332 -21.40 11.33 -4.57
CA CYS A 332 -22.07 10.16 -5.14
C CYS A 332 -21.11 9.26 -5.93
N TYR A 333 -19.91 9.78 -6.20
CA TYR A 333 -18.90 9.13 -6.99
C TYR A 333 -17.70 8.83 -6.12
N SER A 334 -17.48 7.56 -5.83
CA SER A 334 -16.28 7.08 -5.15
C SER A 334 -16.14 5.60 -5.44
N THR A 335 -14.89 5.15 -5.47
CA THR A 335 -14.54 3.78 -5.84
C THR A 335 -13.55 3.26 -4.81
N ALA A 336 -13.82 2.14 -4.14
CA ALA A 336 -12.83 1.65 -3.18
C ALA A 336 -11.56 1.17 -3.90
N ILE A 337 -11.68 0.38 -4.97
CA ILE A 337 -10.56 -0.11 -5.76
C ILE A 337 -10.80 0.18 -7.24
N GLU A 338 -9.96 1.01 -7.84
CA GLU A 338 -9.92 1.28 -9.27
C GLU A 338 -8.71 0.62 -9.89
N VAL A 339 -8.96 -0.17 -10.93
CA VAL A 339 -7.92 -0.93 -11.61
C VAL A 339 -8.07 -0.78 -13.11
N SER A 340 -6.99 -0.46 -13.80
CA SER A 340 -6.94 -0.36 -15.26
C SER A 340 -5.80 -1.18 -15.84
N ASP A 341 -6.07 -1.87 -16.95
CA ASP A 341 -5.06 -2.62 -17.74
C ASP A 341 -4.22 -3.64 -16.94
N VAL A 342 -4.79 -4.24 -15.90
CA VAL A 342 -4.07 -5.22 -15.06
C VAL A 342 -4.09 -6.64 -15.61
N MET A 343 -3.04 -7.39 -15.25
CA MET A 343 -2.91 -8.82 -15.56
C MET A 343 -3.77 -9.68 -14.63
N ALA A 344 -3.77 -9.38 -13.32
CA ALA A 344 -4.51 -10.15 -12.33
C ALA A 344 -4.84 -9.34 -11.07
N ILE A 345 -5.98 -9.65 -10.46
CA ILE A 345 -6.45 -9.09 -9.20
C ILE A 345 -6.70 -10.24 -8.23
N THR A 346 -6.07 -10.22 -7.07
CA THR A 346 -6.31 -11.16 -5.98
C THR A 346 -6.71 -10.39 -4.73
N LEU A 347 -7.93 -10.60 -4.23
CA LEU A 347 -8.42 -10.03 -2.97
C LEU A 347 -8.78 -11.18 -2.03
N ARG A 348 -8.05 -11.32 -0.93
CA ARG A 348 -8.22 -12.42 0.02
C ARG A 348 -8.39 -11.96 1.46
N ASP A 349 -9.25 -12.64 2.22
CA ASP A 349 -9.37 -12.47 3.67
C ASP A 349 -9.51 -10.99 4.10
N SER A 350 -10.20 -10.20 3.28
CA SER A 350 -10.21 -8.74 3.36
C SER A 350 -11.64 -8.20 3.46
N SER A 351 -11.78 -6.95 3.91
CA SER A 351 -13.08 -6.28 3.96
C SER A 351 -13.04 -4.92 3.27
N ILE A 352 -13.98 -4.66 2.39
CA ILE A 352 -14.21 -3.36 1.75
C ILE A 352 -15.53 -2.81 2.27
N VAL A 353 -15.49 -1.61 2.84
CA VAL A 353 -16.66 -0.92 3.40
C VAL A 353 -16.78 0.46 2.77
N MET A 354 -17.93 0.74 2.17
CA MET A 354 -18.22 2.03 1.56
C MET A 354 -19.55 2.58 2.09
N GLU A 355 -19.53 3.85 2.48
CA GLU A 355 -20.72 4.58 2.91
C GLU A 355 -20.78 5.94 2.21
N SER A 356 -21.94 6.33 1.70
CA SER A 356 -22.17 7.69 1.19
C SER A 356 -23.15 8.46 2.07
N LYS A 357 -22.83 9.73 2.31
CA LYS A 357 -23.61 10.65 3.14
C LYS A 357 -24.55 11.58 2.36
N SER A 358 -24.45 11.62 1.03
CA SER A 358 -25.00 12.73 0.24
C SER A 358 -26.25 12.36 -0.54
N ASP A 359 -27.12 13.35 -0.71
CA ASP A 359 -28.26 13.29 -1.63
C ASP A 359 -27.72 13.44 -3.06
N CYS A 360 -28.05 12.48 -3.92
CA CYS A 360 -27.43 12.33 -5.24
C CYS A 360 -28.43 12.62 -6.36
N PRO A 361 -28.04 13.39 -7.40
CA PRO A 361 -28.86 13.47 -8.60
C PRO A 361 -28.97 12.09 -9.26
N GLN A 362 -30.13 11.75 -9.81
CA GLN A 362 -30.45 10.41 -10.36
C GLN A 362 -29.51 9.92 -11.48
N LEU A 363 -28.70 10.81 -12.07
CA LEU A 363 -27.74 10.50 -13.14
C LEU A 363 -26.28 10.44 -12.66
N ALA A 364 -26.03 10.54 -11.34
CA ALA A 364 -24.68 10.45 -10.82
C ALA A 364 -24.10 9.04 -11.03
N PRO A 365 -22.81 8.93 -11.42
CA PRO A 365 -22.15 7.64 -11.52
C PRO A 365 -22.13 6.93 -10.15
N PRO A 366 -22.18 5.58 -10.11
CA PRO A 366 -22.40 4.83 -8.88
C PRO A 366 -21.19 4.83 -7.94
N LEU A 367 -21.47 4.50 -6.67
CA LEU A 367 -20.45 3.99 -5.75
C LEU A 367 -20.03 2.59 -6.17
N ARG A 368 -18.72 2.35 -6.24
CA ARG A 368 -18.15 1.09 -6.76
C ARG A 368 -17.22 0.44 -5.75
N GLY A 369 -17.47 -0.82 -5.42
CA GLY A 369 -16.55 -1.60 -4.59
C GLY A 369 -15.23 -1.84 -5.32
N LEU A 370 -15.33 -2.45 -6.50
CA LEU A 370 -14.22 -2.69 -7.42
C LEU A 370 -14.64 -2.24 -8.81
N ILE A 371 -13.78 -1.50 -9.50
CA ILE A 371 -13.87 -1.33 -10.95
C ILE A 371 -12.60 -1.85 -11.60
N ASN A 372 -12.76 -2.66 -12.64
CA ASN A 372 -11.66 -3.14 -13.46
C ASN A 372 -11.99 -2.97 -14.95
N TYR A 373 -11.27 -2.09 -15.63
CA TYR A 373 -11.49 -1.83 -17.04
C TYR A 373 -10.22 -1.92 -17.87
N GLN A 374 -10.38 -2.19 -19.16
CA GLN A 374 -9.32 -2.11 -20.14
C GLN A 374 -9.40 -0.77 -20.86
N ILE A 375 -8.27 -0.09 -21.04
CA ILE A 375 -8.22 1.11 -21.87
C ILE A 375 -8.11 0.68 -23.32
N ASP A 376 -9.06 1.10 -24.15
CA ASP A 376 -9.06 0.81 -25.58
C ASP A 376 -7.72 1.24 -26.20
N ASN A 377 -7.09 0.31 -26.94
CA ASN A 377 -5.77 0.42 -27.62
C ASN A 377 -4.53 -0.06 -26.85
N THR A 378 -4.65 -0.73 -25.70
CA THR A 378 -3.49 -1.43 -25.12
C THR A 378 -3.16 -2.70 -25.93
N PRO A 379 -1.91 -2.90 -26.38
CA PRO A 379 -1.53 -4.01 -27.27
C PRO A 379 -1.47 -5.38 -26.56
N TYR A 380 -1.85 -5.45 -25.30
CA TYR A 380 -1.70 -6.63 -24.47
C TYR A 380 -3.03 -7.40 -24.35
N PRO A 381 -3.18 -8.56 -25.00
CA PRO A 381 -4.29 -9.46 -24.77
C PRO A 381 -4.07 -10.20 -23.46
N HIS A 382 -4.26 -9.52 -22.32
CA HIS A 382 -4.19 -10.17 -21.03
C HIS A 382 -5.56 -10.74 -20.67
N SER A 383 -5.64 -12.05 -20.50
CA SER A 383 -6.75 -12.68 -19.78
C SER A 383 -6.74 -12.12 -18.35
N GLN A 384 -7.61 -11.16 -18.09
CA GLN A 384 -7.72 -10.55 -16.77
C GLN A 384 -8.42 -11.53 -15.84
N ASN A 385 -7.68 -12.12 -14.90
CA ASN A 385 -8.25 -12.99 -13.88
C ASN A 385 -8.47 -12.19 -12.59
N VAL A 386 -9.71 -12.20 -12.10
CA VAL A 386 -10.06 -11.66 -10.77
C VAL A 386 -10.37 -12.82 -9.84
N ASP A 387 -9.57 -12.99 -8.79
CA ASP A 387 -9.74 -14.03 -7.78
C ASP A 387 -10.10 -13.42 -6.42
N LEU A 388 -11.31 -13.73 -5.95
CA LEU A 388 -11.88 -13.18 -4.73
C LEU A 388 -12.12 -14.30 -3.71
N GLY A 389 -11.40 -14.27 -2.60
CA GLY A 389 -11.43 -15.30 -1.56
C GLY A 389 -11.72 -14.74 -0.17
N ASN A 390 -12.67 -15.29 0.59
CA ASN A 390 -12.99 -14.82 1.94
C ASN A 390 -13.17 -13.28 2.03
N LEU A 391 -13.78 -12.68 1.00
CA LEU A 391 -13.92 -11.24 0.87
C LEU A 391 -15.27 -10.78 1.42
N GLU A 392 -15.28 -9.75 2.25
CA GLU A 392 -16.49 -9.03 2.66
C GLU A 392 -16.57 -7.69 1.93
N LEU A 393 -17.68 -7.45 1.20
CA LEU A 393 -17.97 -6.18 0.54
C LEU A 393 -19.28 -5.62 1.08
N LYS A 394 -19.20 -4.46 1.74
CA LYS A 394 -20.34 -3.72 2.27
C LYS A 394 -20.40 -2.36 1.60
N ILE A 395 -21.47 -2.07 0.87
CA ILE A 395 -21.69 -0.76 0.26
C ILE A 395 -23.07 -0.26 0.65
N LYS A 396 -23.13 0.92 1.26
CA LYS A 396 -24.38 1.57 1.64
C LYS A 396 -24.45 2.98 1.09
N ALA A 397 -25.50 3.24 0.31
CA ALA A 397 -25.81 4.56 -0.21
C ALA A 397 -27.20 5.02 0.24
N THR A 398 -27.36 6.32 0.44
CA THR A 398 -28.70 6.92 0.57
C THR A 398 -29.30 7.06 -0.84
N ASP A 399 -28.65 7.84 -1.72
CA ASP A 399 -29.23 8.20 -3.01
C ASP A 399 -28.46 7.69 -4.23
N ALA A 400 -27.17 7.38 -4.09
CA ALA A 400 -26.36 6.90 -5.21
C ALA A 400 -26.78 5.48 -5.64
N SER A 401 -26.63 5.21 -6.94
CA SER A 401 -26.60 3.82 -7.39
C SER A 401 -25.35 3.12 -6.84
N VAL A 402 -25.43 1.81 -6.62
CA VAL A 402 -24.36 1.01 -6.05
C VAL A 402 -24.02 -0.13 -7.00
N VAL A 403 -22.73 -0.32 -7.24
CA VAL A 403 -22.19 -1.45 -7.97
C VAL A 403 -21.16 -2.15 -7.09
N GLY A 404 -21.35 -3.45 -6.84
CA GLY A 404 -20.36 -4.23 -6.10
C GLY A 404 -19.06 -4.33 -6.88
N ILE A 405 -19.14 -4.94 -8.07
CA ILE A 405 -18.03 -5.08 -9.02
C ILE A 405 -18.47 -4.58 -10.39
N GLU A 406 -17.73 -3.63 -10.94
CA GLU A 406 -17.81 -3.23 -12.34
C GLU A 406 -16.59 -3.78 -13.07
N THR A 407 -16.76 -4.49 -14.18
CA THR A 407 -15.64 -5.12 -14.86
C THR A 407 -15.77 -5.11 -16.38
N SER A 408 -14.64 -5.26 -17.07
CA SER A 408 -14.56 -5.64 -18.48
C SER A 408 -13.82 -6.98 -18.69
N THR A 409 -13.69 -7.79 -17.62
CA THR A 409 -12.99 -9.08 -17.65
C THR A 409 -13.86 -10.19 -18.21
N ASP A 410 -13.19 -11.24 -18.71
CA ASP A 410 -13.84 -12.45 -19.19
C ASP A 410 -14.08 -13.47 -18.05
N SER A 411 -13.42 -13.35 -16.90
CA SER A 411 -13.45 -14.36 -15.83
C SER A 411 -13.36 -13.76 -14.42
N LEU A 412 -14.34 -14.12 -13.58
CA LEU A 412 -14.38 -13.81 -12.15
C LEU A 412 -14.46 -15.11 -11.33
N SER A 413 -13.52 -15.30 -10.39
CA SER A 413 -13.47 -16.42 -9.45
C SER A 413 -13.92 -15.97 -8.05
N PHE A 414 -14.87 -16.70 -7.47
CA PHE A 414 -15.40 -16.47 -6.13
C PHE A 414 -15.18 -17.69 -5.24
N ASN A 415 -14.60 -17.46 -4.06
CA ASN A 415 -14.44 -18.44 -3.00
C ASN A 415 -14.86 -17.83 -1.66
N LYS A 416 -16.07 -18.12 -1.18
CA LYS A 416 -16.62 -17.57 0.08
C LYS A 416 -16.61 -16.03 0.11
N VAL A 417 -17.38 -15.43 -0.78
CA VAL A 417 -17.52 -13.98 -0.87
C VAL A 417 -18.86 -13.55 -0.29
N ASN A 418 -18.86 -12.46 0.50
CA ASN A 418 -20.04 -11.91 1.15
C ASN A 418 -20.30 -10.48 0.66
N PHE A 419 -21.35 -10.30 -0.14
CA PHE A 419 -21.79 -8.97 -0.60
C PHE A 419 -23.01 -8.52 0.19
N ASN A 420 -22.95 -7.29 0.69
CA ASN A 420 -24.06 -6.59 1.32
C ASN A 420 -24.15 -5.19 0.69
N LEU A 421 -25.05 -5.05 -0.27
CA LEU A 421 -25.20 -3.85 -1.09
C LEU A 421 -26.58 -3.24 -0.86
N GLU A 422 -26.61 -1.98 -0.42
CA GLU A 422 -27.85 -1.26 -0.12
C GLU A 422 -27.84 0.14 -0.73
N SER A 423 -28.93 0.50 -1.40
CA SER A 423 -29.25 1.89 -1.73
C SER A 423 -30.71 2.22 -1.40
N LEU A 424 -30.96 3.38 -0.78
CA LEU A 424 -32.32 3.81 -0.41
C LEU A 424 -33.08 4.49 -1.55
N LYS A 425 -32.40 5.08 -2.53
CA LYS A 425 -33.04 5.70 -3.71
C LYS A 425 -32.34 5.40 -5.03
N GLY A 426 -31.24 4.65 -5.04
CA GLY A 426 -30.49 4.28 -6.25
C GLY A 426 -30.72 2.83 -6.68
N LYS A 427 -30.28 2.50 -7.90
CA LYS A 427 -30.24 1.11 -8.37
C LYS A 427 -29.07 0.38 -7.73
N VAL A 428 -29.18 -0.94 -7.56
CA VAL A 428 -28.10 -1.74 -7.01
C VAL A 428 -27.83 -2.96 -7.88
N TYR A 429 -26.55 -3.13 -8.24
CA TYR A 429 -26.04 -4.25 -9.01
C TYR A 429 -24.91 -4.93 -8.24
N ALA A 430 -24.93 -6.27 -8.14
CA ALA A 430 -23.76 -6.99 -7.60
C ALA A 430 -22.59 -6.94 -8.58
N ILE A 431 -22.87 -7.18 -9.86
CA ILE A 431 -21.89 -7.20 -10.94
C ILE A 431 -22.43 -6.35 -12.11
N ASP A 432 -21.60 -5.48 -12.69
CA ASP A 432 -21.86 -4.83 -13.97
C ASP A 432 -20.70 -5.19 -14.91
N ASN A 433 -21.01 -5.79 -16.06
CA ASN A 433 -19.99 -6.14 -17.04
C ASN A 433 -20.33 -5.63 -18.44
N SER A 434 -19.34 -5.02 -19.07
CA SER A 434 -19.43 -4.55 -20.46
C SER A 434 -19.17 -5.64 -21.51
N LYS A 435 -18.62 -6.79 -21.11
CA LYS A 435 -18.30 -7.94 -21.99
C LYS A 435 -18.91 -9.24 -21.42
N PRO A 436 -19.06 -10.32 -22.22
CA PRO A 436 -19.44 -11.61 -21.68
C PRO A 436 -18.42 -12.11 -20.64
N ALA A 437 -18.86 -12.50 -19.45
CA ALA A 437 -17.99 -13.11 -18.42
C ALA A 437 -18.44 -14.50 -18.00
N GLU A 438 -17.46 -15.30 -17.61
CA GLU A 438 -17.64 -16.52 -16.84
C GLU A 438 -17.46 -16.23 -15.33
N LEU A 439 -18.49 -16.54 -14.54
CA LEU A 439 -18.45 -16.50 -13.09
C LEU A 439 -18.19 -17.92 -12.57
N THR A 440 -17.08 -18.13 -11.87
CA THR A 440 -16.75 -19.41 -11.25
C THR A 440 -16.91 -19.34 -9.74
N PHE A 441 -17.77 -20.20 -9.18
CA PHE A 441 -17.93 -20.36 -7.73
C PHE A 441 -17.20 -21.63 -7.27
N HIS A 442 -16.26 -21.47 -6.32
CA HIS A 442 -15.45 -22.56 -5.77
C HIS A 442 -16.09 -23.18 -4.52
N SER A 443 -15.40 -24.18 -3.94
CA SER A 443 -15.87 -25.16 -2.94
C SER A 443 -16.63 -24.67 -1.70
N GLN A 444 -16.69 -23.36 -1.43
CA GLN A 444 -17.41 -22.78 -0.30
C GLN A 444 -18.46 -21.76 -0.77
N ALA A 445 -19.64 -21.81 -0.18
CA ALA A 445 -20.77 -20.96 -0.54
C ALA A 445 -20.47 -19.46 -0.34
N SER A 446 -20.83 -18.67 -1.35
CA SER A 446 -20.86 -17.21 -1.28
C SER A 446 -22.26 -16.72 -0.90
N LEU A 447 -22.36 -15.58 -0.24
CA LEU A 447 -23.63 -14.94 0.12
C LEU A 447 -23.73 -13.55 -0.50
N ILE A 448 -24.77 -13.32 -1.28
CA ILE A 448 -25.00 -12.03 -1.95
C ILE A 448 -26.34 -11.47 -1.50
N TRP A 449 -26.30 -10.36 -0.78
CA TRP A 449 -27.47 -9.63 -0.31
C TRP A 449 -27.54 -8.25 -0.95
N ILE A 450 -28.65 -8.00 -1.65
CA ILE A 450 -28.88 -6.77 -2.40
C ILE A 450 -30.22 -6.17 -2.00
N LYS A 451 -30.23 -4.86 -1.73
CA LYS A 451 -31.43 -4.11 -1.34
C LYS A 451 -31.51 -2.76 -2.05
N SER A 452 -32.59 -2.54 -2.79
CA SER A 452 -32.96 -1.27 -3.43
C SER A 452 -34.48 -1.17 -3.59
N PRO A 453 -35.13 -0.05 -3.24
CA PRO A 453 -36.55 0.13 -3.54
C PRO A 453 -36.83 0.42 -5.01
N ILE A 454 -35.82 0.77 -5.83
CA ILE A 454 -35.99 1.04 -7.27
C ILE A 454 -35.73 -0.22 -8.08
N PHE A 455 -34.52 -0.77 -7.97
CA PHE A 455 -34.09 -1.91 -8.76
C PHE A 455 -32.88 -2.59 -8.11
N ALA A 456 -32.96 -3.90 -7.93
CA ALA A 456 -31.88 -4.73 -7.43
C ALA A 456 -31.72 -5.94 -8.36
N ALA A 457 -30.52 -6.14 -8.88
CA ALA A 457 -30.19 -7.30 -9.71
C ALA A 457 -28.79 -7.83 -9.42
N MET A 458 -28.58 -9.10 -9.76
CA MET A 458 -27.25 -9.70 -9.75
C MET A 458 -26.34 -9.06 -10.80
N HIS A 459 -26.90 -8.80 -11.98
CA HIS A 459 -26.17 -8.33 -13.15
C HIS A 459 -26.92 -7.20 -13.86
N ALA A 460 -26.21 -6.25 -14.48
CA ALA A 460 -26.80 -5.24 -15.36
C ALA A 460 -27.11 -5.85 -16.75
N ASP A 461 -28.13 -5.42 -17.49
CA ASP A 461 -28.49 -6.04 -18.79
C ASP A 461 -27.48 -5.76 -19.94
N SER A 462 -26.23 -5.42 -19.62
CA SER A 462 -25.16 -5.00 -20.54
C SER A 462 -24.53 -6.15 -21.33
N ALA A 463 -24.39 -7.34 -20.74
CA ALA A 463 -23.79 -8.51 -21.40
C ALA A 463 -24.30 -9.86 -20.83
N PRO A 464 -24.27 -10.96 -21.61
CA PRO A 464 -24.62 -12.28 -21.08
C PRO A 464 -23.57 -12.80 -20.09
N LEU A 465 -24.01 -13.40 -18.98
CA LEU A 465 -23.16 -14.10 -18.01
C LEU A 465 -23.27 -15.61 -18.17
N LYS A 466 -22.13 -16.29 -18.07
CA LYS A 466 -22.06 -17.75 -17.91
C LYS A 466 -21.68 -18.06 -16.47
N ILE A 467 -22.52 -18.82 -15.76
CA ILE A 467 -22.27 -19.19 -14.36
C ILE A 467 -21.80 -20.64 -14.31
N ASN A 468 -20.64 -20.86 -13.70
CA ASN A 468 -20.06 -22.17 -13.44
C ASN A 468 -19.95 -22.40 -11.93
N ASN A 469 -20.78 -23.31 -11.40
CA ASN A 469 -20.79 -23.62 -9.98
C ASN A 469 -20.05 -24.95 -9.75
N ASN A 470 -18.78 -24.85 -9.37
CA ASN A 470 -17.93 -25.99 -9.02
C ASN A 470 -17.97 -26.30 -7.51
N SER A 471 -18.90 -25.68 -6.76
CA SER A 471 -19.03 -25.85 -5.32
C SER A 471 -19.91 -27.04 -4.96
N THR A 472 -19.55 -27.74 -3.89
CA THR A 472 -20.45 -28.74 -3.27
C THR A 472 -21.54 -28.07 -2.41
N SER A 473 -21.34 -26.81 -2.03
CA SER A 473 -22.29 -25.98 -1.27
C SER A 473 -22.86 -24.88 -2.16
N LEU A 474 -24.18 -24.76 -2.22
CA LEU A 474 -24.85 -23.78 -3.08
C LEU A 474 -24.68 -22.35 -2.52
N SER A 475 -24.21 -21.44 -3.37
CA SER A 475 -24.18 -19.99 -3.08
C SER A 475 -25.60 -19.44 -3.02
N GLN A 476 -25.82 -18.45 -2.15
CA GLN A 476 -27.14 -17.88 -1.90
C GLN A 476 -27.22 -16.42 -2.30
N CYS A 477 -28.28 -16.07 -3.02
CA CYS A 477 -28.58 -14.72 -3.46
C CYS A 477 -29.93 -14.28 -2.89
N LYS A 478 -29.99 -13.06 -2.34
CA LYS A 478 -31.22 -12.47 -1.80
C LYS A 478 -31.40 -11.04 -2.30
N TYR A 479 -32.56 -10.78 -2.91
CA TYR A 479 -32.94 -9.49 -3.48
C TYR A 479 -34.18 -8.94 -2.77
N ASN A 480 -34.17 -7.68 -2.34
CA ASN A 480 -35.38 -6.94 -1.92
C ASN A 480 -36.34 -7.72 -1.01
N GLN A 481 -35.83 -8.23 0.12
CA GLN A 481 -36.57 -9.02 1.12
C GLN A 481 -37.20 -10.33 0.62
N GLN A 482 -36.96 -10.75 -0.63
CA GLN A 482 -37.40 -12.05 -1.15
C GLN A 482 -36.68 -13.22 -0.48
N ALA A 483 -37.22 -14.43 -0.61
CA ALA A 483 -36.55 -15.65 -0.14
C ALA A 483 -35.18 -15.79 -0.83
N ALA A 484 -34.22 -16.38 -0.12
CA ALA A 484 -32.93 -16.70 -0.74
C ALA A 484 -33.15 -17.70 -1.87
N VAL A 485 -32.56 -17.42 -3.03
CA VAL A 485 -32.51 -18.30 -4.19
C VAL A 485 -31.06 -18.72 -4.42
N ASN A 486 -30.86 -19.90 -5.00
CA ASN A 486 -29.53 -20.32 -5.41
C ASN A 486 -29.04 -19.38 -6.52
N CYS A 487 -27.81 -18.91 -6.37
CA CYS A 487 -27.00 -18.46 -7.49
C CYS A 487 -26.37 -19.72 -8.15
#